data_AF-A0A9E5FJH3-F1
#
_entry.id   AF-A0A9E5FJH3-F1
#
_cell.length_a   1.000
_cell.length_b   1.000
_cell.length_c   1.000
_cell.angle_alpha   90.00
_cell.angle_beta   90.00
_cell.angle_gamma   90.00
#
_symmetry.space_group_name_H-M   'P 1'
#
loop_
_entity.id
_entity.type
_entity.pdbx_description
1 polymer ?
#
loop_
_entity_poly.entity_id
_entity_poly.type
_entity_poly.pdbx_seq_one_letter_code
_entity_poly.pdbx_strand_id
1 'polypeptide(L)'
;HALWAEEKAPTRWAIEARILAGQTDEEIAQTVGTTPGVIDAYTNTFFDVREKMPHTDYVVNVIMGDAVTRGLQERHYDLLWKLLGFQGGPHVLNAVINRFTPVNKPDAPEGVSGFFQDFAIATMKYKAALAALTVQANTHTQLPLIDSFVKYVEIERTTENATKAQSTIVENIGAMLTSLPFRVGTKLDSEPIKMLPFDSGAAELNNAEMMVIATGGKLNNQQTIEQLNFPGD
;
A
#
# COMPACT_ATOMS: atom_id res chain seq x y z
N HIS A 1 -6.90 40.23 -19.52
CA HIS A 1 -6.30 40.41 -20.85
C HIS A 1 -4.86 39.86 -20.94
N ALA A 2 -3.99 40.06 -19.92
CA ALA A 2 -2.61 39.55 -19.94
C ALA A 2 -2.50 38.00 -19.95
N LEU A 3 -3.32 37.29 -19.15
CA LEU A 3 -3.29 35.81 -19.07
C LEU A 3 -3.69 35.09 -20.38
N TRP A 4 -4.41 35.77 -21.28
CA TRP A 4 -4.88 35.20 -22.55
C TRP A 4 -3.94 35.48 -23.72
N ALA A 5 -3.17 36.57 -23.65
CA ALA A 5 -2.35 37.05 -24.77
C ALA A 5 -0.99 36.34 -24.90
N GLU A 6 -0.56 35.57 -23.89
CA GLU A 6 0.67 34.77 -23.97
C GLU A 6 0.44 33.43 -24.68
N GLU A 7 1.15 33.25 -25.80
CA GLU A 7 1.09 32.05 -26.66
C GLU A 7 1.58 30.77 -25.95
N LYS A 8 2.39 30.93 -24.89
CA LYS A 8 2.78 29.88 -23.95
C LYS A 8 2.51 30.38 -22.53
N ALA A 9 1.27 30.25 -22.08
CA ALA A 9 0.84 30.69 -20.76
C ALA A 9 0.77 29.50 -19.78
N PRO A 10 1.89 29.05 -19.17
CA PRO A 10 1.86 27.97 -18.18
C PRO A 10 0.91 28.29 -17.02
N THR A 11 0.75 29.56 -16.69
CA THR A 11 -0.22 30.04 -15.69
C THR A 11 -1.66 29.73 -16.08
N ARG A 12 -2.03 29.91 -17.36
CA ARG A 12 -3.37 29.59 -17.87
C ARG A 12 -3.65 28.10 -17.77
N TRP A 13 -2.71 27.28 -18.24
CA TRP A 13 -2.82 25.83 -18.18
C TRP A 13 -2.90 25.31 -16.75
N ALA A 14 -2.14 25.93 -15.84
CA ALA A 14 -2.23 25.63 -14.41
C ALA A 14 -3.62 25.96 -13.87
N ILE A 15 -4.19 27.14 -14.16
CA ILE A 15 -5.55 27.50 -13.70
C ILE A 15 -6.58 26.48 -14.19
N GLU A 16 -6.60 26.19 -15.50
CA GLU A 16 -7.56 25.23 -16.08
C GLU A 16 -7.43 23.83 -15.47
N ALA A 17 -6.20 23.35 -15.28
CA ALA A 17 -5.95 22.07 -14.63
C ALA A 17 -6.39 22.06 -13.16
N ARG A 18 -6.24 23.17 -12.44
CA ARG A 18 -6.67 23.31 -11.03
C ARG A 18 -8.18 23.33 -10.88
N ILE A 19 -8.89 23.95 -11.83
CA ILE A 19 -10.36 23.89 -11.91
C ILE A 19 -10.80 22.44 -12.10
N LEU A 20 -10.18 21.71 -13.04
CA LEU A 20 -10.49 20.29 -13.26
C LEU A 20 -10.12 19.39 -12.08
N ALA A 21 -9.11 19.76 -11.30
CA ALA A 21 -8.75 19.08 -10.07
C ALA A 21 -9.75 19.34 -8.92
N GLY A 22 -10.78 20.16 -9.13
CA GLY A 22 -11.83 20.43 -8.15
C GLY A 22 -11.48 21.51 -7.12
N GLN A 23 -10.46 22.33 -7.39
CA GLN A 23 -10.10 23.42 -6.47
C GLN A 23 -11.13 24.56 -6.51
N THR A 24 -11.29 25.23 -5.36
CA THR A 24 -12.07 26.46 -5.20
C THR A 24 -11.34 27.66 -5.80
N ASP A 25 -12.07 28.74 -6.08
CA ASP A 25 -11.47 29.95 -6.64
C ASP A 25 -10.48 30.59 -5.67
N GLU A 26 -10.72 30.48 -4.36
CA GLU A 26 -9.83 30.92 -3.29
C GLU A 26 -8.50 30.16 -3.29
N GLU A 27 -8.53 28.84 -3.37
CA GLU A 27 -7.33 28.00 -3.39
C GLU A 27 -6.48 28.27 -4.65
N ILE A 28 -7.14 28.42 -5.80
CA ILE A 28 -6.47 28.74 -7.07
C ILE A 28 -5.85 30.13 -6.99
N ALA A 29 -6.61 31.12 -6.51
CA ALA A 29 -6.14 32.50 -6.37
C ALA A 29 -4.93 32.60 -5.46
N GLN A 30 -4.95 31.92 -4.30
CA GLN A 30 -3.82 31.86 -3.38
C GLN A 30 -2.58 31.24 -4.03
N THR A 31 -2.77 30.18 -4.81
CA THR A 31 -1.64 29.46 -5.43
C THR A 31 -1.03 30.23 -6.61
N VAL A 32 -1.85 30.90 -7.41
CA VAL A 32 -1.43 31.64 -8.61
C VAL A 32 -0.99 33.07 -8.28
N GLY A 33 -1.37 33.59 -7.10
CA GLY A 33 -1.05 34.97 -6.69
C GLY A 33 -2.00 36.00 -7.32
N THR A 34 -3.29 35.69 -7.38
CA THR A 34 -4.34 36.58 -7.91
C THR A 34 -5.52 36.69 -6.93
N THR A 35 -6.64 37.29 -7.34
CA THR A 35 -7.87 37.37 -6.54
C THR A 35 -8.90 36.32 -6.99
N PRO A 36 -9.76 35.80 -6.09
CA PRO A 36 -10.80 34.83 -6.45
C PRO A 36 -11.72 35.32 -7.56
N GLY A 37 -12.09 36.61 -7.54
CA GLY A 37 -12.94 37.21 -8.58
C GLY A 37 -12.31 37.19 -9.99
N VAL A 38 -10.98 37.17 -10.11
CA VAL A 38 -10.32 36.97 -11.43
C VAL A 38 -10.45 35.53 -11.90
N ILE A 39 -10.38 34.56 -10.99
CA ILE A 39 -10.54 33.13 -11.31
C ILE A 39 -12.01 32.84 -11.68
N ASP A 40 -12.97 33.36 -10.92
CA ASP A 40 -14.40 33.25 -11.21
C ASP A 40 -14.73 33.85 -12.59
N ALA A 41 -14.31 35.10 -12.84
CA ALA A 41 -14.52 35.75 -14.13
C ALA A 41 -13.85 34.98 -15.29
N TYR A 42 -12.66 34.43 -15.09
CA TYR A 42 -11.99 33.60 -16.09
C TYR A 42 -12.76 32.31 -16.37
N THR A 43 -13.16 31.61 -15.31
CA THR A 43 -13.89 30.34 -15.40
C THR A 43 -15.22 30.54 -16.15
N ASN A 44 -16.01 31.53 -15.76
CA ASN A 44 -17.32 31.78 -16.37
C ASN A 44 -17.23 32.28 -17.82
N THR A 45 -16.13 32.96 -18.19
CA THR A 45 -15.98 33.53 -19.54
C THR A 45 -15.29 32.58 -20.52
N PHE A 46 -14.28 31.82 -20.06
CA PHE A 46 -13.37 31.07 -20.93
C PHE A 46 -13.33 29.56 -20.65
N PHE A 47 -13.73 29.11 -19.45
CA PHE A 47 -13.54 27.72 -19.03
C PHE A 47 -14.67 27.19 -18.13
N ASP A 48 -15.91 27.34 -18.58
CA ASP A 48 -17.10 26.93 -17.84
C ASP A 48 -17.31 25.40 -17.91
N VAL A 49 -16.68 24.72 -16.94
CA VAL A 49 -16.62 23.25 -16.86
C VAL A 49 -17.04 22.68 -15.50
N ARG A 50 -17.25 23.51 -14.47
CA ARG A 50 -17.50 23.05 -13.09
C ARG A 50 -18.75 22.16 -13.00
N GLU A 51 -19.85 22.55 -13.63
CA GLU A 51 -21.08 21.75 -13.66
C GLU A 51 -20.94 20.46 -14.47
N LYS A 52 -19.96 20.41 -15.38
CA LYS A 52 -19.73 19.28 -16.29
C LYS A 52 -18.70 18.29 -15.75
N MET A 53 -18.05 18.59 -14.63
CA MET A 53 -17.07 17.71 -13.98
C MET A 53 -17.60 16.30 -13.62
N PRO A 54 -18.86 16.13 -13.17
CA PRO A 54 -19.41 14.80 -12.90
C PRO A 54 -19.58 13.94 -14.17
N HIS A 55 -19.54 14.56 -15.35
CA HIS A 55 -19.72 13.88 -16.63
C HIS A 55 -18.36 13.56 -17.25
N THR A 56 -17.75 12.46 -16.81
CA THR A 56 -16.42 12.00 -17.26
C THR A 56 -16.26 12.00 -18.78
N ASP A 57 -17.27 11.53 -19.52
CA ASP A 57 -17.23 11.49 -20.98
C ASP A 57 -17.10 12.88 -21.61
N TYR A 58 -17.72 13.90 -21.02
CA TYR A 58 -17.57 15.28 -21.48
C TYR A 58 -16.13 15.76 -21.27
N VAL A 59 -15.57 15.53 -20.09
CA VAL A 59 -14.20 15.95 -19.76
C VAL A 59 -13.20 15.25 -20.68
N VAL A 60 -13.31 13.93 -20.84
CA VAL A 60 -12.37 13.13 -21.64
C VAL A 60 -12.49 13.45 -23.13
N ASN A 61 -13.71 13.54 -23.68
CA ASN A 61 -13.88 13.66 -25.12
C ASN A 61 -13.95 15.11 -25.62
N VAL A 62 -14.40 16.06 -24.80
CA VAL A 62 -14.55 17.48 -25.21
C VAL A 62 -13.36 18.31 -24.72
N ILE A 63 -12.98 18.19 -23.44
CA ILE A 63 -11.88 19.00 -22.88
C ILE A 63 -10.52 18.40 -23.24
N MET A 64 -10.42 17.06 -23.25
CA MET A 64 -9.18 16.33 -23.57
C MET A 64 -9.22 15.65 -24.95
N GLY A 65 -10.19 15.96 -25.80
CA GLY A 65 -10.43 15.24 -27.06
C GLY A 65 -9.19 15.13 -27.96
N ASP A 66 -8.39 16.19 -28.05
CA ASP A 66 -7.15 16.16 -28.83
C ASP A 66 -6.08 15.22 -28.24
N ALA A 67 -5.99 15.13 -26.90
CA ALA A 67 -5.10 14.20 -26.22
C ALA A 67 -5.48 12.75 -26.49
N VAL A 68 -6.78 12.45 -26.41
CA VAL A 68 -7.32 11.10 -26.56
C VAL A 68 -7.23 10.62 -28.01
N THR A 69 -7.52 11.49 -28.98
CA THR A 69 -7.59 11.11 -30.40
C THR A 69 -6.23 11.08 -31.09
N ARG A 70 -5.30 11.98 -30.73
CA ARG A 70 -4.00 12.11 -31.41
C ARG A 70 -2.83 11.54 -30.60
N GLY A 71 -3.10 11.14 -29.36
CA GLY A 71 -2.10 10.71 -28.40
C GLY A 71 -1.40 11.88 -27.69
N LEU A 72 -0.96 11.62 -26.46
CA LEU A 72 -0.20 12.56 -25.65
C LEU A 72 1.28 12.51 -25.98
N GLN A 73 1.92 13.68 -26.00
CA GLN A 73 3.37 13.81 -26.10
C GLN A 73 3.86 14.55 -24.86
N GLU A 74 5.11 14.31 -24.46
CA GLU A 74 5.70 14.92 -23.26
C GLU A 74 5.66 16.45 -23.27
N ARG A 75 5.69 17.06 -24.47
CA ARG A 75 5.59 18.51 -24.65
C ARG A 75 4.19 19.10 -24.48
N HIS A 76 3.14 18.28 -24.44
CA HIS A 76 1.75 18.71 -24.27
C HIS A 76 1.43 18.90 -22.77
N TYR A 77 2.16 19.82 -22.13
CA TYR A 77 2.05 20.07 -20.69
C TYR A 77 0.64 20.48 -20.26
N ASP A 78 -0.08 21.21 -21.12
CA ASP A 78 -1.45 21.64 -20.88
C ASP A 78 -2.40 20.45 -20.69
N LEU A 79 -2.36 19.48 -21.59
CA LEU A 79 -3.22 18.29 -21.57
C LEU A 79 -2.79 17.33 -20.47
N LEU A 80 -1.48 17.14 -20.26
CA LEU A 80 -0.95 16.29 -19.19
C LEU A 80 -1.36 16.80 -17.81
N TRP A 81 -1.29 18.12 -17.57
CA TRP A 81 -1.71 18.70 -16.30
C TRP A 81 -3.21 18.59 -16.08
N LYS A 82 -4.02 18.84 -17.12
CA LYS A 82 -5.48 18.66 -17.05
C LYS A 82 -5.87 17.22 -16.75
N LEU A 83 -5.24 16.25 -17.41
CA LEU A 83 -5.49 14.81 -17.20
C LEU A 83 -5.13 14.38 -15.78
N LEU A 84 -3.91 14.69 -15.34
CA LEU A 84 -3.42 14.29 -14.01
C LEU A 84 -4.14 15.04 -12.89
N GLY A 85 -4.53 16.29 -13.12
CA GLY A 85 -5.34 17.06 -12.18
C GLY A 85 -6.77 16.50 -12.06
N PHE A 86 -7.42 16.18 -13.18
CA PHE A 86 -8.76 15.61 -13.17
C PHE A 86 -8.80 14.23 -12.49
N GLN A 87 -7.83 13.35 -12.79
CA GLN A 87 -7.82 11.99 -12.26
C GLN A 87 -7.22 11.88 -10.84
N GLY A 88 -6.20 12.68 -10.54
CA GLY A 88 -5.44 12.61 -9.28
C GLY A 88 -5.75 13.72 -8.28
N GLY A 89 -6.53 14.73 -8.68
CA GLY A 89 -6.88 15.87 -7.83
C GLY A 89 -5.73 16.85 -7.59
N PRO A 90 -5.89 17.77 -6.62
CA PRO A 90 -5.04 18.95 -6.48
C PRO A 90 -3.63 18.63 -5.98
N HIS A 91 -3.47 17.57 -5.17
CA HIS A 91 -2.16 17.17 -4.65
C HIS A 91 -1.28 16.56 -5.74
N VAL A 92 -1.85 15.70 -6.60
CA VAL A 92 -1.14 15.15 -7.76
C VAL A 92 -0.78 16.27 -8.73
N LEU A 93 -1.73 17.17 -9.00
CA LEU A 93 -1.49 18.32 -9.86
C LEU A 93 -0.33 19.19 -9.37
N ASN A 94 -0.28 19.49 -8.07
CA ASN A 94 0.82 20.26 -7.48
C ASN A 94 2.18 19.59 -7.68
N ALA A 95 2.27 18.27 -7.48
CA ALA A 95 3.51 17.52 -7.72
C ALA A 95 3.94 17.58 -9.20
N VAL A 96 2.97 17.55 -10.12
CA VAL A 96 3.24 17.54 -11.56
C VAL A 96 3.63 18.92 -12.10
N ILE A 97 2.93 19.99 -11.68
CA ILE A 97 3.24 21.37 -12.08
C ILE A 97 4.61 21.79 -11.55
N ASN A 98 4.92 21.45 -10.29
CA ASN A 98 6.21 21.79 -9.69
C ASN A 98 7.36 20.93 -10.24
N ARG A 99 7.08 19.90 -11.07
CA ARG A 99 8.04 18.95 -11.69
C ARG A 99 8.92 18.16 -10.72
N PHE A 100 8.76 18.40 -9.42
CA PHE A 100 9.51 17.76 -8.36
C PHE A 100 8.53 17.27 -7.30
N THR A 101 8.69 16.01 -6.89
CA THR A 101 8.10 15.55 -5.65
C THR A 101 8.88 16.23 -4.51
N PRO A 102 8.19 16.80 -3.49
CA PRO A 102 8.89 17.37 -2.34
C PRO A 102 9.69 16.26 -1.64
N VAL A 103 11.01 16.35 -1.71
CA VAL A 103 11.93 15.50 -0.95
C VAL A 103 12.30 16.26 0.31
N ASN A 104 12.38 15.55 1.44
CA ASN A 104 12.77 16.15 2.71
C ASN A 104 14.18 16.74 2.59
N LYS A 105 14.30 18.04 2.89
CA LYS A 105 15.60 18.70 2.89
C LYS A 105 16.43 18.11 4.03
N PRO A 106 17.71 17.77 3.80
CA PRO A 106 18.56 17.24 4.86
C PRO A 106 18.87 18.34 5.87
N ASP A 107 18.57 18.09 7.15
CA ASP A 107 18.88 19.01 8.25
C ASP A 107 20.34 18.87 8.74
N ALA A 108 21.03 17.79 8.35
CA ALA A 108 22.41 17.49 8.72
C ALA A 108 23.20 16.88 7.54
N PRO A 109 24.55 17.02 7.51
CA PRO A 109 25.39 16.51 6.42
C PRO A 109 25.24 15.01 6.16
N GLU A 110 24.97 14.21 7.20
CA GLU A 110 24.78 12.76 7.11
C GLU A 110 23.54 12.39 6.29
N GLY A 111 22.54 13.28 6.24
CA GLY A 111 21.30 13.10 5.48
C GLY A 111 21.43 13.31 3.98
N VAL A 112 22.57 13.84 3.50
CA VAL A 112 22.76 14.20 2.09
C VAL A 112 22.68 12.98 1.16
N SER A 113 23.23 11.83 1.58
CA SER A 113 23.15 10.60 0.79
C SER A 113 21.71 10.10 0.64
N GLY A 114 20.93 10.15 1.73
CA GLY A 114 19.52 9.78 1.72
C GLY A 114 18.70 10.70 0.81
N PHE A 115 18.94 12.01 0.89
CA PHE A 115 18.32 12.99 0.00
C PHE A 115 18.54 12.67 -1.48
N PHE A 116 19.77 12.36 -1.91
CA PHE A 116 20.04 12.03 -3.31
C PHE A 116 19.35 10.75 -3.77
N GLN A 117 19.28 9.74 -2.90
CA GLN A 117 18.57 8.50 -3.19
C GLN A 117 17.06 8.76 -3.37
N ASP A 118 16.43 9.44 -2.41
CA ASP A 118 15.01 9.76 -2.47
C ASP A 118 14.67 10.66 -3.66
N PHE A 119 15.52 11.64 -3.94
CA PHE A 119 15.40 12.50 -5.11
C PHE A 119 15.49 11.73 -6.42
N ALA A 120 16.45 10.82 -6.55
CA ALA A 120 16.59 9.98 -7.74
C ALA A 120 15.36 9.08 -7.93
N ILE A 121 14.91 8.41 -6.86
CA ILE A 121 13.73 7.54 -6.90
C ILE A 121 12.48 8.34 -7.29
N ALA A 122 12.25 9.49 -6.65
CA ALA A 122 11.09 10.34 -6.94
C ALA A 122 11.11 10.86 -8.39
N THR A 123 12.27 11.30 -8.88
CA THR A 123 12.44 11.75 -10.26
C THR A 123 12.15 10.62 -11.26
N MET A 124 12.64 9.41 -10.98
CA MET A 124 12.38 8.26 -11.85
C MET A 124 10.92 7.85 -11.84
N LYS A 125 10.24 7.86 -10.68
CA LYS A 125 8.80 7.60 -10.58
C LYS A 125 7.99 8.61 -11.38
N TYR A 126 8.32 9.89 -11.27
CA TYR A 126 7.66 10.95 -12.06
C TYR A 126 7.84 10.75 -13.56
N LYS A 127 9.08 10.53 -14.02
CA LYS A 127 9.37 10.29 -15.44
C LYS A 127 8.72 9.02 -15.96
N ALA A 128 8.71 7.94 -15.17
CA ALA A 128 8.05 6.69 -15.53
C ALA A 128 6.53 6.87 -15.68
N ALA A 129 5.89 7.64 -14.79
CA ALA A 129 4.45 7.94 -14.88
C ALA A 129 4.13 8.74 -16.14
N LEU A 130 4.92 9.77 -16.47
CA LEU A 130 4.74 10.53 -17.72
C LEU A 130 5.00 9.67 -18.97
N ALA A 131 6.04 8.83 -18.94
CA ALA A 131 6.34 7.92 -20.04
C ALA A 131 5.18 6.94 -20.27
N ALA A 132 4.58 6.40 -19.21
CA ALA A 132 3.45 5.48 -19.31
C ALA A 132 2.21 6.12 -19.97
N LEU A 133 2.01 7.43 -19.81
CA LEU A 133 0.90 8.17 -20.42
C LEU A 133 1.15 8.60 -21.87
N THR A 134 2.41 8.74 -22.26
CA THR A 134 2.81 9.34 -23.55
C THR A 134 3.37 8.32 -24.54
N VAL A 135 3.76 7.13 -24.07
CA VAL A 135 4.23 6.06 -24.94
C VAL A 135 3.14 5.68 -25.94
N GLN A 136 3.49 5.72 -27.21
CA GLN A 136 2.60 5.26 -28.27
C GLN A 136 2.78 3.74 -28.44
N ALA A 137 1.68 3.00 -28.48
CA ALA A 137 1.68 1.61 -28.89
C ALA A 137 1.89 1.52 -30.41
N ASN A 138 3.07 1.07 -30.83
CA ASN A 138 3.39 0.83 -32.23
C ASN A 138 4.23 -0.46 -32.36
N THR A 139 4.53 -0.87 -33.60
CA THR A 139 5.23 -2.14 -33.87
C THR A 139 6.59 -2.27 -33.15
N HIS A 140 7.26 -1.15 -32.88
CA HIS A 140 8.56 -1.13 -32.19
C HIS A 140 8.43 -1.10 -30.67
N THR A 141 7.34 -0.56 -30.12
CA THR A 141 7.16 -0.40 -28.67
C THR A 141 6.25 -1.45 -28.05
N GLN A 142 5.37 -2.08 -28.83
CA GLN A 142 4.37 -3.03 -28.32
C GLN A 142 4.99 -4.21 -27.56
N LEU A 143 6.04 -4.84 -28.10
CA LEU A 143 6.71 -5.98 -27.45
C LEU A 143 7.42 -5.55 -26.17
N PRO A 144 8.27 -4.49 -26.16
CA PRO A 144 8.85 -3.97 -24.93
C PRO A 144 7.83 -3.61 -23.84
N LEU A 145 6.65 -3.10 -24.21
CA LEU A 145 5.59 -2.76 -23.26
C LEU A 145 4.95 -4.00 -22.64
N ILE A 146 4.64 -5.00 -23.47
CA ILE A 146 4.13 -6.28 -22.99
C ILE A 146 5.16 -6.94 -22.07
N ASP A 147 6.43 -6.98 -22.46
CA ASP A 147 7.51 -7.54 -21.64
C ASP A 147 7.66 -6.82 -20.30
N SER A 148 7.57 -5.48 -20.30
CA SER A 148 7.62 -4.67 -19.08
C SER A 148 6.43 -4.94 -18.16
N PHE A 149 5.23 -5.11 -18.73
CA PHE A 149 4.02 -5.47 -17.97
C PHE A 149 4.10 -6.90 -17.40
N VAL A 150 4.58 -7.87 -18.17
CA VAL A 150 4.79 -9.25 -17.69
C VAL A 150 5.76 -9.28 -16.51
N LYS A 151 6.88 -8.56 -16.61
CA LYS A 151 7.84 -8.42 -15.50
C LYS A 151 7.22 -7.79 -14.27
N TYR A 152 6.38 -6.77 -14.44
CA TYR A 152 5.65 -6.14 -13.34
C TYR A 152 4.75 -7.16 -12.61
N VAL A 153 3.94 -7.92 -13.36
CA VAL A 153 3.04 -8.95 -12.80
C VAL A 153 3.82 -10.07 -12.10
N GLU A 154 4.97 -10.48 -12.64
CA GLU A 154 5.82 -11.50 -12.02
C GLU A 154 6.40 -11.03 -10.68
N ILE A 155 6.87 -9.78 -10.61
CA ILE A 155 7.39 -9.17 -9.38
C ILE A 155 6.27 -9.03 -8.34
N GLU A 156 5.08 -8.59 -8.75
CA GLU A 156 3.92 -8.47 -7.87
C GLU A 156 3.54 -9.83 -7.25
N ARG A 157 3.43 -10.87 -8.09
CA ARG A 157 3.13 -12.24 -7.63
C ARG A 157 4.19 -12.77 -6.67
N THR A 158 5.47 -12.52 -6.94
CA THR A 158 6.58 -12.98 -6.08
C THR A 158 6.55 -12.28 -4.73
N THR A 159 6.25 -10.98 -4.72
CA THR A 159 6.14 -10.17 -3.49
C THR A 159 4.94 -10.60 -2.64
N GLU A 160 3.80 -10.89 -3.28
CA GLU A 160 2.60 -11.38 -2.60
C GLU A 160 2.83 -12.77 -1.98
N ASN A 161 3.53 -13.66 -2.69
CA ASN A 161 3.90 -14.97 -2.19
C ASN A 161 4.88 -14.89 -1.01
N ALA A 162 5.85 -13.98 -1.04
CA ALA A 162 6.76 -13.75 0.07
C ALA A 162 6.01 -13.27 1.34
N THR A 163 5.05 -12.37 1.17
CA THR A 163 4.20 -11.87 2.26
C THR A 163 3.32 -12.98 2.84
N LYS A 164 2.69 -13.79 1.98
CA LYS A 164 1.90 -14.95 2.40
C LYS A 164 2.74 -15.97 3.15
N ALA A 165 3.93 -16.32 2.65
CA ALA A 165 4.84 -17.24 3.32
C ALA A 165 5.22 -16.75 4.73
N GLN A 166 5.50 -15.45 4.88
CA GLN A 166 5.79 -14.86 6.19
C GLN A 166 4.59 -14.96 7.14
N SER A 167 3.37 -14.69 6.64
CA SER A 167 2.15 -14.84 7.44
C SER A 167 1.89 -16.28 7.88
N THR A 168 2.09 -17.26 7.00
CA THR A 168 1.92 -18.69 7.32
C THR A 168 2.93 -19.16 8.35
N ILE A 169 4.18 -18.67 8.31
CA ILE A 169 5.18 -18.98 9.33
C ILE A 169 4.74 -18.45 10.69
N VAL A 170 4.27 -17.20 10.77
CA VAL A 170 3.80 -16.60 12.03
C VAL A 170 2.59 -17.35 12.57
N GLU A 171 1.65 -17.73 11.70
CA GLU A 171 0.45 -18.49 12.08
C GLU A 171 0.82 -19.89 12.62
N ASN A 172 1.74 -20.59 11.96
CA ASN A 172 2.23 -21.89 12.41
C ASN A 172 3.00 -21.79 13.74
N ILE A 173 3.81 -20.74 13.94
CA ILE A 173 4.47 -20.47 15.23
C ILE A 173 3.42 -20.20 16.31
N GLY A 174 2.39 -19.42 16.01
CA GLY A 174 1.27 -19.17 16.93
C GLY A 174 0.55 -20.45 17.33
N ALA A 175 0.21 -21.32 16.37
CA ALA A 175 -0.40 -22.62 16.62
C ALA A 175 0.50 -23.54 17.45
N MET A 176 1.82 -23.53 17.19
CA MET A 176 2.80 -24.28 17.98
C MET A 176 2.90 -23.75 19.41
N LEU A 177 3.01 -22.44 19.60
CA LEU A 177 3.11 -21.84 20.94
C LEU A 177 1.81 -22.03 21.74
N THR A 178 0.66 -22.10 21.09
CA THR A 178 -0.62 -22.36 21.76
C THR A 178 -0.80 -23.83 22.14
N SER A 179 -0.20 -24.76 21.38
CA SER A 179 -0.24 -26.20 21.69
C SER A 179 0.77 -26.61 22.76
N LEU A 180 1.81 -25.81 23.00
CA LEU A 180 2.74 -26.02 24.11
C LEU A 180 2.10 -25.56 25.42
N PRO A 181 1.94 -26.45 26.43
CA PRO A 181 1.43 -26.06 27.74
C PRO A 181 2.48 -25.25 28.49
N PHE A 182 2.53 -23.94 28.24
CA PHE A 182 3.32 -23.02 29.03
C PHE A 182 2.67 -22.84 30.41
N ARG A 183 3.11 -23.63 31.40
CA ARG A 183 2.82 -23.35 32.81
C ARG A 183 3.91 -22.45 33.36
N VAL A 184 3.59 -21.17 33.49
CA VAL A 184 4.36 -20.27 34.36
C VAL A 184 4.11 -20.74 35.79
N GLY A 185 5.17 -21.10 36.52
CA GLY A 185 5.10 -21.61 37.88
C GLY A 185 4.64 -20.54 38.87
N THR A 186 3.34 -20.27 38.90
CA THR A 186 2.68 -19.51 39.96
C THR A 186 1.73 -20.47 40.69
N LYS A 187 2.16 -20.85 41.90
CA LYS A 187 1.47 -21.61 42.97
C LYS A 187 0.34 -22.55 42.55
N LEU A 188 0.59 -23.84 42.80
CA LEU A 188 -0.30 -24.99 42.78
C LEU A 188 -1.76 -24.70 43.17
N ASP A 189 -2.58 -24.36 42.19
CA ASP A 189 -4.02 -24.67 42.16
C ASP A 189 -4.25 -25.50 40.89
N SER A 190 -3.79 -26.75 40.91
CA SER A 190 -4.00 -27.69 39.80
C SER A 190 -5.25 -28.52 40.07
N GLU A 191 -6.27 -28.36 39.24
CA GLU A 191 -7.20 -29.46 38.99
C GLU A 191 -6.40 -30.72 38.62
N PRO A 192 -6.76 -31.89 39.18
CA PRO A 192 -5.94 -33.08 39.11
C PRO A 192 -5.86 -33.59 37.66
N ILE A 193 -4.69 -33.44 37.06
CA ILE A 193 -4.32 -34.21 35.87
C ILE A 193 -4.43 -35.69 36.24
N LYS A 194 -5.13 -36.49 35.43
CA LYS A 194 -5.39 -37.93 35.61
C LYS A 194 -4.15 -38.83 35.84
N MET A 195 -2.93 -38.29 35.85
CA MET A 195 -1.71 -39.01 36.21
C MET A 195 -1.51 -39.17 37.72
N LEU A 196 -2.23 -38.41 38.55
CA LEU A 196 -2.02 -38.38 40.01
C LEU A 196 -2.38 -39.64 40.83
N PRO A 197 -3.15 -40.66 40.40
CA PRO A 197 -3.43 -41.80 41.28
C PRO A 197 -2.15 -42.54 41.71
N PHE A 198 -1.14 -42.56 40.84
CA PHE A 198 0.10 -43.30 41.04
C PHE A 198 1.21 -42.47 41.71
N ASP A 199 1.20 -41.13 41.55
CA ASP A 199 2.17 -40.25 42.22
C ASP A 199 1.99 -40.22 43.75
N SER A 200 0.79 -40.53 44.24
CA SER A 200 0.48 -40.64 45.68
C SER A 200 0.61 -42.06 46.26
N GLY A 201 0.83 -43.08 45.42
CA GLY A 201 0.90 -44.48 45.83
C GLY A 201 2.32 -44.95 46.13
N ALA A 202 2.46 -46.15 46.70
CA ALA A 202 3.77 -46.74 46.98
C ALA A 202 4.41 -47.42 45.74
N ALA A 203 3.79 -47.30 44.56
CA ALA A 203 4.20 -47.98 43.34
C ALA A 203 4.53 -46.98 42.23
N GLU A 204 5.77 -47.01 41.76
CA GLU A 204 6.20 -46.25 40.58
C GLU A 204 5.88 -47.04 39.29
N LEU A 205 5.32 -46.36 38.29
CA LEU A 205 5.04 -46.94 36.98
C LEU A 205 6.33 -47.06 36.18
N ASN A 206 6.48 -48.15 35.43
CA ASN A 206 7.58 -48.26 34.47
C ASN A 206 7.36 -47.34 33.24
N ASN A 207 8.42 -47.11 32.47
CA ASN A 207 8.36 -46.21 31.31
C ASN A 207 7.28 -46.59 30.28
N ALA A 208 7.00 -47.88 30.10
CA ALA A 208 5.98 -48.34 29.16
C ALA A 208 4.56 -48.06 29.70
N GLU A 209 4.33 -48.26 30.99
CA GLU A 209 3.07 -47.98 31.67
C GLU A 209 2.78 -46.47 31.73
N MET A 210 3.81 -45.66 31.98
CA MET A 210 3.72 -44.20 31.99
C MET A 210 3.29 -43.65 30.63
N MET A 211 3.82 -44.20 29.53
CA MET A 211 3.43 -43.80 28.17
C MET A 211 1.98 -44.16 27.83
N VAL A 212 1.49 -45.31 28.31
CA VAL A 212 0.10 -45.75 28.13
C VAL A 212 -0.87 -44.82 28.87
N ILE A 213 -0.53 -44.40 30.09
CA ILE A 213 -1.37 -43.47 30.85
C ILE A 213 -1.33 -42.05 30.27
N ALA A 214 -0.16 -41.57 29.84
CA ALA A 214 -0.01 -40.24 29.25
C ALA A 214 -0.84 -40.06 27.96
N THR A 215 -1.09 -41.15 27.23
CA THR A 215 -1.95 -41.18 26.04
C THR A 215 -3.43 -41.40 26.36
N GLY A 216 -3.81 -41.52 27.64
CA GLY A 216 -5.18 -41.72 28.11
C GLY A 216 -5.64 -43.19 28.13
N GLY A 217 -4.73 -44.14 27.97
CA GLY A 217 -5.00 -45.58 28.07
C GLY A 217 -5.15 -46.09 29.51
N LYS A 218 -5.61 -47.34 29.66
CA LYS A 218 -5.74 -48.03 30.96
C LYS A 218 -4.73 -49.17 31.05
N LEU A 219 -4.12 -49.37 32.23
CA LEU A 219 -3.21 -50.49 32.49
C LEU A 219 -4.00 -51.76 32.82
N ASN A 220 -3.50 -52.92 32.36
CA ASN A 220 -4.14 -54.21 32.62
C ASN A 220 -4.17 -54.56 34.13
N ASN A 221 -3.17 -54.09 34.89
CA ASN A 221 -3.02 -54.39 36.32
C ASN A 221 -3.29 -53.16 37.21
N GLN A 222 -4.06 -52.17 36.70
CA GLN A 222 -4.28 -50.89 37.38
C GLN A 222 -4.75 -51.06 38.84
N GLN A 223 -5.74 -51.92 39.09
CA GLN A 223 -6.27 -52.14 40.44
C GLN A 223 -5.25 -52.75 41.40
N THR A 224 -4.34 -53.59 40.90
CA THR A 224 -3.29 -54.21 41.72
C THR A 224 -2.24 -53.18 42.13
N ILE A 225 -1.86 -52.28 41.21
CA ILE A 225 -0.85 -51.24 41.45
C ILE A 225 -1.38 -50.21 42.45
N GLU A 226 -2.66 -49.82 42.34
CA GLU A 226 -3.32 -48.87 43.26
C GLU A 226 -3.47 -49.42 44.69
N GLN A 227 -3.40 -50.74 44.90
CA GLN A 227 -3.53 -51.39 46.21
C GLN A 227 -2.18 -51.65 46.91
N LEU A 228 -1.05 -51.35 46.26
CA LEU A 228 0.27 -51.51 46.87
C LEU A 228 0.51 -50.41 47.92
N ASN A 229 0.70 -50.80 49.17
CA ASN A 229 1.02 -49.92 50.30
C ASN A 229 2.41 -50.23 50.85
N PHE A 230 3.13 -49.20 51.32
CA PHE A 230 4.42 -49.33 52.00
C PHE A 230 4.43 -48.53 53.32
N PRO A 231 5.08 -49.03 54.40
CA PRO A 231 5.66 -50.36 54.56
C PRO A 231 4.55 -51.40 54.78
N GLY A 232 4.59 -52.50 54.03
CA GLY A 232 3.62 -53.59 54.20
C GLY A 232 3.72 -54.23 55.58
N ASP A 233 2.60 -54.76 56.09
CA ASP A 233 2.57 -55.67 57.25
C ASP A 233 3.41 -56.93 56.99
#